data_AF-A0A3D1TSW6-F1
#
_entry.id   AF-A0A3D1TSW6-F1
#
_cell.length_a   1.000
_cell.length_b   1.000
_cell.length_c   1.000
_cell.angle_alpha   90.00
_cell.angle_beta   90.00
_cell.angle_gamma   90.00
#
_symmetry.space_group_name_H-M   'P 1'
#
loop_
_entity.id
_entity.type
_entity.pdbx_description
1 polymer ?
#
loop_
_entity_poly.entity_id
_entity_poly.type
_entity_poly.pdbx_seq_one_letter_code
_entity_poly.pdbx_strand_id
1 'polypeptide(L)'
;MPARPGPPELYEYIGHKIRELRLAYPQGSLSQDALAAALKIAANTVSRWETGTYKPTAGDLDHLSRFFSVPITSFFPGITADEARVSALTSATGGLDDGDFEEVIRYAEFRKARRALEGAKRSKGRR
;
A
#
# COMPACT_ATOMS: atom_id res chain seq x y z
N MET A 1 20.12 -16.25 -7.82
CA MET A 1 20.05 -14.83 -8.20
C MET A 1 19.56 -14.04 -6.98
N PRO A 2 20.42 -13.26 -6.28
CA PRO A 2 19.92 -12.39 -5.22
C PRO A 2 19.09 -11.24 -5.83
N ALA A 3 17.95 -10.92 -5.20
CA ALA A 3 17.09 -9.82 -5.62
C ALA A 3 17.86 -8.49 -5.57
N ARG A 4 17.76 -7.68 -6.63
CA ARG A 4 18.34 -6.32 -6.62
C ARG A 4 17.71 -5.54 -5.45
N PRO A 5 18.50 -4.91 -4.57
CA PRO A 5 17.93 -4.10 -3.52
C PRO A 5 17.11 -2.97 -4.16
N GLY A 6 15.84 -2.84 -3.78
CA GLY A 6 15.03 -1.66 -4.09
C GLY A 6 15.70 -0.38 -3.58
N PRO A 7 15.32 0.79 -4.11
CA PRO A 7 15.96 2.07 -3.77
C PRO A 7 15.95 2.28 -2.24
N PRO A 8 17.02 2.82 -1.64
CA PRO A 8 17.14 3.00 -0.18
C PRO A 8 15.91 3.67 0.45
N GLU A 9 15.33 4.65 -0.25
CA GLU A 9 14.16 5.41 0.19
C GLU A 9 12.88 4.56 0.35
N LEU A 10 12.75 3.43 -0.36
CA LEU A 10 11.59 2.56 -0.22
C LEU A 10 11.55 1.89 1.15
N TYR A 11 12.69 1.34 1.59
CA TYR A 11 12.76 0.61 2.86
C TYR A 11 12.73 1.55 4.05
N GLU A 12 13.27 2.76 3.90
CA GLU A 12 13.11 3.85 4.85
C GLU A 12 11.63 4.25 4.99
N TYR A 13 10.91 4.44 3.87
CA TYR A 13 9.47 4.69 3.89
C TYR A 13 8.69 3.57 4.60
N ILE A 14 8.99 2.31 4.27
CA ILE A 14 8.36 1.15 4.93
C ILE A 14 8.60 1.19 6.44
N GLY A 15 9.85 1.41 6.89
CA GLY A 15 10.19 1.52 8.30
C GLY A 15 9.45 2.66 9.01
N HIS A 16 9.40 3.83 8.37
CA HIS A 16 8.62 4.97 8.85
C HIS A 16 7.13 4.64 8.96
N LYS A 17 6.55 3.97 7.95
CA LYS A 17 5.13 3.62 7.96
C LYS A 17 4.79 2.59 9.04
N ILE A 18 5.65 1.61 9.28
CA ILE A 18 5.50 0.66 10.39
C ILE A 18 5.47 1.41 11.72
N ARG A 19 6.41 2.35 11.92
CA ARG A 19 6.46 3.17 13.13
C ARG A 19 5.22 4.05 13.29
N GLU A 20 4.76 4.68 12.21
CA GLU A 20 3.55 5.50 12.19
C GLU A 20 2.33 4.70 12.64
N LEU A 21 2.06 3.54 12.01
CA LEU A 21 0.94 2.66 12.35
C LEU A 21 1.01 2.16 13.79
N ARG A 22 2.21 1.82 14.25
CA ARG A 22 2.45 1.37 15.63
C ARG A 22 2.12 2.48 16.65
N LEU A 23 2.52 3.72 16.37
CA LEU A 23 2.27 4.85 17.29
C LEU A 23 0.82 5.33 17.25
N ALA A 24 0.14 5.23 16.10
CA ALA A 24 -1.26 5.59 15.89
C ALA A 24 -2.25 4.47 16.23
N TYR A 25 -1.80 3.37 16.84
CA TYR A 25 -2.62 2.20 17.11
C TYR A 25 -3.83 2.55 18.02
N PRO A 26 -5.06 2.07 17.73
CA PRO A 26 -6.28 2.58 18.38
C PRO A 26 -6.35 2.38 19.90
N GLN A 27 -5.65 1.36 20.43
CA GLN A 27 -5.58 1.07 21.87
C GLN A 27 -4.44 1.83 22.58
N GLY A 28 -3.86 2.82 21.93
CA GLY A 28 -2.67 3.56 22.39
C GLY A 28 -1.41 3.11 21.66
N SER A 29 -0.36 3.93 21.76
CA SER A 29 0.92 3.66 21.08
C SER A 29 1.47 2.30 21.48
N LEU A 30 1.59 1.42 20.49
CA LEU A 30 2.08 0.06 20.67
C LEU A 30 3.61 0.07 20.81
N SER A 31 4.19 -0.70 21.72
CA SER A 31 5.65 -0.81 21.82
C SER A 31 6.23 -1.71 20.72
N GLN A 32 7.52 -1.59 20.42
CA GLN A 32 8.18 -2.47 19.44
C GLN A 32 8.09 -3.94 19.88
N ASP A 33 8.28 -4.22 21.16
CA ASP A 33 8.16 -5.57 21.74
C ASP A 33 6.73 -6.10 21.66
N ALA A 34 5.73 -5.26 21.92
CA ALA A 34 4.33 -5.66 21.83
C ALA A 34 3.92 -5.99 20.39
N LEU A 35 4.40 -5.21 19.40
CA LEU A 35 4.21 -5.52 17.99
C LEU A 35 4.91 -6.83 17.60
N ALA A 36 6.15 -7.03 18.04
CA ALA A 36 6.89 -8.25 17.77
C ALA A 36 6.19 -9.49 18.36
N ALA A 37 5.69 -9.38 19.59
CA ALA A 37 4.93 -10.44 20.25
C ALA A 37 3.62 -10.75 19.50
N ALA A 38 2.88 -9.73 19.07
CA ALA A 38 1.64 -9.89 18.31
C ALA A 38 1.89 -10.58 16.95
N LEU A 39 2.99 -10.25 16.28
CA LEU A 39 3.41 -10.86 15.01
C LEU A 39 4.17 -12.18 15.17
N LYS A 40 4.45 -12.61 16.41
CA LYS A 40 5.23 -13.81 16.74
C LYS A 40 6.63 -13.82 16.09
N ILE A 41 7.29 -12.67 16.09
CA ILE A 41 8.66 -12.48 15.59
C ILE A 41 9.61 -12.08 16.71
N ALA A 42 10.92 -12.10 16.45
CA ALA A 42 11.91 -11.65 17.43
C ALA A 42 11.74 -10.14 17.73
N ALA A 43 11.89 -9.77 19.01
CA ALA A 43 11.72 -8.40 19.51
C ALA A 43 12.59 -7.36 18.76
N ASN A 44 13.83 -7.73 18.43
CA ASN A 44 14.75 -6.86 17.70
C ASN A 44 14.35 -6.62 16.24
N THR A 45 13.48 -7.44 15.66
CA THR A 45 13.12 -7.35 14.24
C THR A 45 12.39 -6.05 13.93
N VAL A 46 11.44 -5.65 14.78
CA VAL A 46 10.67 -4.40 14.58
C VAL A 46 11.58 -3.17 14.63
N SER A 47 12.50 -3.12 15.60
CA SER A 47 13.49 -2.04 15.70
C SER A 47 14.36 -1.95 14.44
N ARG A 48 14.77 -3.09 13.90
CA ARG A 48 15.59 -3.15 12.69
C ARG A 48 14.81 -2.77 11.42
N TRP A 49 13.52 -3.05 11.37
CA TRP A 49 12.63 -2.56 10.30
C TRP A 49 12.47 -1.04 10.36
N GLU A 50 12.17 -0.49 11.54
CA GLU A 50 11.94 0.95 11.72
C GLU A 50 13.20 1.80 11.49
N THR A 51 14.38 1.22 11.67
CA THR A 51 15.69 1.87 11.42
C THR A 51 16.24 1.60 10.01
N GLY A 52 15.55 0.80 9.19
CA GLY A 52 16.00 0.43 7.84
C GLY A 52 17.23 -0.49 7.79
N THR A 53 17.70 -0.99 8.94
CA THR A 53 18.86 -1.89 9.04
C THR A 53 18.54 -3.32 8.63
N TYR A 54 17.27 -3.69 8.61
CA TYR A 54 16.78 -4.96 8.07
C TYR A 54 15.49 -4.73 7.27
N LYS A 55 15.32 -5.49 6.19
CA LYS A 55 14.24 -5.30 5.23
C LYS A 55 13.11 -6.30 5.52
N PRO A 56 11.86 -5.83 5.73
CA PRO A 56 10.72 -6.73 5.77
C PRO A 56 10.59 -7.51 4.46
N THR A 57 10.22 -8.78 4.55
CA THR A 57 9.83 -9.59 3.41
C THR A 57 8.40 -9.26 2.98
N ALA A 58 7.97 -9.75 1.81
CA ALA A 58 6.57 -9.60 1.38
C ALA A 58 5.59 -10.26 2.37
N GLY A 59 5.97 -11.39 2.98
CA GLY A 59 5.16 -12.06 4.00
C GLY A 59 5.06 -11.23 5.29
N ASP A 60 6.13 -10.55 5.69
CA ASP A 60 6.10 -9.63 6.84
C ASP A 60 5.13 -8.47 6.59
N LEU A 61 5.16 -7.90 5.38
CA LEU A 61 4.25 -6.81 4.98
C LEU A 61 2.80 -7.26 4.91
N ASP A 62 2.51 -8.49 4.46
CA ASP A 62 1.16 -9.06 4.50
C ASP A 62 0.66 -9.20 5.95
N HIS A 63 1.48 -9.76 6.85
CA HIS A 63 1.13 -9.86 8.26
C HIS A 63 0.90 -8.50 8.92
N LEU A 64 1.75 -7.51 8.63
CA LEU A 64 1.59 -6.13 9.10
C LEU A 64 0.30 -5.50 8.56
N SER A 65 0.00 -5.69 7.27
CA SER A 65 -1.23 -5.16 6.64
C SER A 65 -2.49 -5.72 7.30
N ARG A 66 -2.52 -7.02 7.59
CA ARG A 66 -3.63 -7.67 8.30
C ARG A 66 -3.74 -7.19 9.73
N PHE A 67 -2.61 -7.13 10.45
CA PHE A 67 -2.57 -6.70 11.85
C PHE A 67 -3.08 -5.27 12.03
N PHE A 68 -2.64 -4.34 11.18
CA PHE A 68 -3.07 -2.95 11.22
C PHE A 68 -4.35 -2.66 10.45
N SER A 69 -4.95 -3.66 9.80
CA SER A 69 -6.13 -3.49 8.95
C SER A 69 -5.97 -2.40 7.88
N VAL A 70 -4.78 -2.33 7.27
CA VAL A 70 -4.47 -1.40 6.17
C VAL A 70 -4.16 -2.19 4.89
N PRO A 71 -4.39 -1.63 3.70
CA PRO A 71 -3.93 -2.24 2.46
C PRO A 71 -2.41 -2.42 2.46
N ILE A 72 -1.91 -3.52 1.88
CA ILE A 72 -0.45 -3.73 1.73
C ILE A 72 0.22 -2.61 0.92
N THR A 73 -0.53 -1.95 0.02
CA THR A 73 -0.06 -0.79 -0.75
C THR A 73 0.30 0.42 0.13
N SER A 74 -0.23 0.51 1.35
CA SER A 74 0.09 1.59 2.29
C SER A 74 1.58 1.63 2.68
N PHE A 75 2.32 0.53 2.49
CA PHE A 75 3.77 0.47 2.73
C PHE A 75 4.60 0.93 1.51
N PHE A 76 3.99 1.33 0.40
CA PHE A 76 4.70 1.71 -0.82
C PHE A 76 4.43 3.20 -1.17
N PRO A 77 5.49 4.03 -1.27
CA PRO A 77 5.33 5.45 -1.57
C PRO A 77 4.76 5.65 -2.98
N GLY A 78 3.90 6.66 -3.15
CA GLY A 78 3.25 6.96 -4.42
C GLY A 78 2.07 6.05 -4.78
N ILE A 79 1.82 5.00 -4.00
CA ILE A 79 0.59 4.18 -4.06
C ILE A 79 -0.32 4.58 -2.89
N THR A 80 -0.52 5.89 -2.70
CA THR A 80 -1.57 6.37 -1.80
C THR A 80 -2.88 6.33 -2.56
N ALA A 81 -3.78 5.43 -2.17
CA ALA A 81 -5.15 5.57 -2.58
C ALA A 81 -5.65 6.88 -1.95
N ASP A 82 -6.12 7.81 -2.79
CA ASP A 82 -6.76 9.04 -2.33
C ASP A 82 -7.98 8.61 -1.50
N GLU A 83 -7.87 8.68 -0.17
CA GLU A 83 -8.87 8.15 0.76
C GLU A 83 -10.26 8.74 0.49
N ALA A 84 -10.32 10.01 0.08
CA ALA A 84 -11.56 10.66 -0.31
C ALA A 84 -12.15 10.04 -1.59
N ARG A 85 -11.30 9.72 -2.59
CA ARG A 85 -11.75 9.00 -3.80
C ARG A 85 -12.17 7.57 -3.52
N VAL A 86 -11.46 6.85 -2.66
CA VAL A 86 -11.82 5.48 -2.28
C VAL A 86 -13.16 5.48 -1.57
N SER A 87 -13.35 6.39 -0.61
CA SER A 87 -14.61 6.55 0.11
C SER A 87 -15.77 6.92 -0.83
N ALA A 88 -15.54 7.87 -1.74
CA ALA A 88 -16.54 8.24 -2.76
C ALA A 88 -16.88 7.07 -3.68
N LEU A 89 -15.89 6.27 -4.10
CA LEU A 89 -16.11 5.10 -4.93
C LEU A 89 -16.94 4.04 -4.19
N THR A 90 -16.54 3.66 -2.98
CA THR A 90 -17.29 2.71 -2.13
C THR A 90 -18.72 3.16 -1.90
N SER A 91 -18.94 4.46 -1.68
CA SER A 91 -20.29 5.03 -1.52
C SER A 91 -21.11 4.96 -2.81
N ALA A 92 -20.49 5.25 -3.96
CA ALA A 92 -21.17 5.28 -5.25
C ALA A 92 -21.48 3.89 -5.81
N THR A 93 -20.67 2.88 -5.47
CA THR A 93 -20.88 1.48 -5.91
C THR A 93 -21.62 0.64 -4.87
N GLY A 94 -21.98 1.22 -3.72
CA GLY A 94 -22.67 0.51 -2.65
C GLY A 94 -24.06 0.03 -3.12
N GLY A 95 -24.31 -1.28 -2.99
CA GLY A 95 -25.59 -1.89 -3.36
C GLY A 95 -25.72 -2.32 -4.82
N LEU A 96 -24.66 -2.16 -5.62
CA LEU A 96 -24.59 -2.81 -6.94
C LEU A 96 -24.47 -4.33 -6.78
N ASP A 97 -25.07 -5.07 -7.70
CA ASP A 97 -24.78 -6.49 -7.85
C ASP A 97 -23.42 -6.71 -8.54
N ASP A 98 -22.98 -7.97 -8.59
CA ASP A 98 -21.70 -8.34 -9.16
C ASP A 98 -21.56 -7.94 -10.64
N GLY A 99 -22.66 -8.00 -11.41
CA GLY A 99 -22.67 -7.69 -12.84
C GLY A 99 -22.50 -6.20 -13.10
N ASP A 100 -23.25 -5.37 -12.36
CA ASP A 100 -23.15 -3.91 -12.43
C ASP A 100 -21.78 -3.44 -11.92
N PHE A 101 -21.26 -4.06 -10.87
CA PHE A 101 -19.94 -3.74 -10.33
C PHE A 101 -18.83 -4.04 -11.36
N GLU A 102 -18.90 -5.17 -12.06
CA GLU A 102 -17.98 -5.48 -13.15
C GLU A 102 -18.04 -4.46 -14.28
N GLU A 103 -19.22 -3.93 -14.61
CA GLU A 103 -19.35 -2.91 -15.65
C GLU A 103 -18.62 -1.61 -15.27
N VAL A 104 -18.72 -1.19 -14.01
CA VAL A 104 -17.95 -0.05 -13.48
C VAL A 104 -16.45 -0.26 -13.65
N ILE A 105 -15.94 -1.46 -13.35
CA ILE A 105 -14.53 -1.81 -13.54
C ILE A 105 -14.14 -1.75 -15.02
N ARG A 106 -14.93 -2.39 -15.90
CA ARG A 106 -14.68 -2.40 -17.35
C ARG A 106 -14.64 -0.97 -17.91
N TYR A 107 -15.55 -0.11 -17.46
CA TYR A 107 -15.58 1.28 -17.88
C TYR A 107 -14.33 2.06 -17.40
N ALA A 108 -13.89 1.85 -16.15
CA ALA A 108 -12.68 2.47 -15.63
C ALA A 108 -11.44 2.09 -16.46
N GLU A 109 -11.29 0.81 -16.82
CA GLU A 109 -10.20 0.32 -17.66
C GLU A 109 -10.27 0.88 -19.09
N PHE A 110 -11.46 0.92 -19.69
CA PHE A 110 -11.67 1.57 -20.99
C PHE A 110 -11.21 3.04 -20.98
N ARG A 111 -11.54 3.79 -19.92
CA ARG A 111 -11.12 5.19 -19.76
C ARG A 111 -9.60 5.35 -19.66
N LYS A 112 -8.90 4.45 -18.96
CA LYS A 112 -7.42 4.43 -18.89
C LYS A 112 -6.81 4.18 -20.26
N ALA A 113 -7.27 3.14 -20.97
CA ALA A 113 -6.79 2.80 -22.31
C ALA A 113 -6.99 3.94 -23.31
N ARG A 114 -8.18 4.58 -23.29
CA ARG A 114 -8.48 5.72 -24.14
C ARG A 114 -7.53 6.90 -23.90
N ARG A 115 -7.26 7.27 -22.64
CA ARG A 115 -6.31 8.34 -22.31
C ARG A 115 -4.90 8.04 -22.81
N ALA A 116 -4.43 6.80 -22.67
CA ALA A 116 -3.11 6.39 -23.16
C ALA A 116 -3.00 6.56 -24.68
N LEU A 117 -4.03 6.14 -25.43
CA LEU A 117 -4.09 6.30 -26.89
C LEU A 117 -4.13 7.77 -27.33
N GLU A 118 -4.92 8.60 -26.65
CA GLU A 118 -5.00 10.05 -26.92
C GLU A 118 -3.66 10.75 -26.63
N GLY A 119 -2.96 10.37 -25.55
CA GLY A 119 -1.62 10.87 -25.23
C GLY A 119 -0.58 10.47 -26.27
N ALA A 120 -0.59 9.21 -26.73
CA ALA A 120 0.31 8.72 -27.77
C ALA A 120 0.13 9.48 -29.09
N LYS A 121 -1.12 9.75 -29.51
CA LYS A 121 -1.43 10.57 -30.70
C LYS A 121 -0.87 11.99 -30.60
N ARG A 122 -1.01 12.64 -29.44
CA ARG A 122 -0.48 14.00 -29.21
C ARG A 122 1.06 14.05 -29.24
N SER A 123 1.74 13.01 -28.76
CA SER A 123 3.21 12.94 -28.79
C SER A 123 3.77 12.75 -30.22
N LYS A 124 3.04 12.03 -31.08
CA LYS A 124 3.45 11.76 -32.47
C LYS A 124 3.28 12.96 -33.40
N GLY A 125 2.36 13.89 -33.10
CA GLY A 125 2.17 15.12 -33.87
C GLY A 125 3.09 16.28 -33.49
N ARG A 126 3.96 16.12 -32.49
CA ARG A 126 4.87 17.15 -31.98
C ARG A 126 6.35 16.85 -32.30
N ARG A 127 6.60 15.82 -33.11
CA ARG A 127 7.92 15.41 -33.63
C ARG A 127 8.00 15.72 -35.11
#